data_AF-A0A1H9U8P8-F1
#
_entry.id   AF-A0A1H9U8P8-F1
#
_cell.length_a   1.000
_cell.length_b   1.000
_cell.length_c   1.000
_cell.angle_alpha   90.00
_cell.angle_beta   90.00
_cell.angle_gamma   90.00
#
_symmetry.space_group_name_H-M   'P 1'
#
loop_
_entity.id
_entity.type
_entity.pdbx_description
1 polymer ?
#
loop_
_entity_poly.entity_id
_entity_poly.type
_entity_poly.pdbx_seq_one_letter_code
_entity_poly.pdbx_strand_id
1 'polypeptide(L)'
;MEFDPQPELIESSLCRSIEQAGVRLTINIVRLATERGWSLEVVNEHGTSTVWDNLFPTDRDADAAFRDVLAQEGVEAFLGK
;
A
#
# COMPACT_ATOMS: atom_id res chain seq x y z
N MET A 1 26.38 -20.90 -6.90
CA MET A 1 25.17 -20.29 -6.31
C MET A 1 24.23 -20.02 -7.45
N GLU A 2 23.18 -20.82 -7.58
CA GLU A 2 22.06 -20.45 -8.45
C GLU A 2 21.22 -19.45 -7.66
N PHE A 3 21.08 -18.24 -8.19
CA PHE A 3 20.10 -17.29 -7.70
C PHE A 3 18.80 -17.63 -8.43
N ASP A 4 17.78 -18.08 -7.69
CA ASP A 4 16.44 -18.13 -8.24
C ASP A 4 16.07 -16.72 -8.75
N PRO A 5 15.45 -16.60 -9.94
CA PRO A 5 15.03 -15.30 -10.44
C PRO A 5 14.02 -14.71 -9.44
N GLN A 6 14.28 -13.48 -9.00
CA GLN A 6 13.34 -12.78 -8.14
C GLN A 6 12.01 -12.63 -8.88
N PRO A 7 10.87 -12.95 -8.24
CA PRO A 7 9.57 -12.82 -8.87
C PRO A 7 9.33 -11.35 -9.26
N GLU A 8 8.76 -11.13 -10.45
CA GLU A 8 8.40 -9.81 -10.93
C GLU A 8 7.39 -9.15 -9.98
N LEU A 9 7.60 -7.87 -9.65
CA LEU A 9 6.66 -7.06 -8.90
C LEU A 9 5.72 -6.34 -9.87
N ILE A 10 4.42 -6.51 -9.67
CA ILE A 10 3.36 -5.88 -10.46
C ILE A 10 2.75 -4.76 -9.61
N GLU A 11 2.70 -3.56 -10.16
CA GLU A 11 2.04 -2.40 -9.55
C GLU A 11 0.61 -2.25 -10.07
N SER A 12 -0.33 -1.96 -9.20
CA SER A 12 -1.69 -1.63 -9.60
C SER A 12 -1.74 -0.23 -10.22
N SER A 13 -2.66 -0.02 -11.16
CA SER A 13 -3.03 1.33 -11.62
C SER A 13 -3.64 2.22 -10.53
N LEU A 14 -3.96 1.65 -9.36
CA LEU A 14 -4.47 2.37 -8.19
C LEU A 14 -3.35 2.95 -7.32
N CYS A 15 -2.09 2.60 -7.59
CA CYS A 15 -0.94 3.27 -6.98
C CYS A 15 -1.01 4.78 -7.27
N ARG A 16 -0.87 5.60 -6.22
CA ARG A 16 -0.97 7.05 -6.33
C ARG A 16 -0.44 7.76 -5.11
N SER A 17 -0.09 9.02 -5.27
CA SER A 17 0.13 9.93 -4.15
C SER A 17 -1.05 10.87 -3.98
N ILE A 18 -1.43 11.12 -2.73
CA ILE A 18 -2.43 12.13 -2.37
C ILE A 18 -1.83 13.12 -1.37
N GLU A 19 -2.45 14.29 -1.29
CA GLU A 19 -2.18 15.26 -0.23
C GLU A 19 -3.49 15.55 0.49
N GLN A 20 -3.52 15.35 1.80
CA GLN A 20 -4.70 15.58 2.62
C GLN A 20 -4.31 16.18 3.96
N ALA A 21 -4.98 17.27 4.34
CA ALA A 21 -4.67 18.02 5.56
C ALA A 21 -3.18 18.44 5.68
N GLY A 22 -2.52 18.68 4.56
CA GLY A 22 -1.09 19.04 4.50
C GLY A 22 -0.13 17.85 4.63
N VAL A 23 -0.64 16.62 4.72
CA VAL A 23 0.17 15.40 4.78
C VAL A 23 0.18 14.74 3.40
N ARG A 24 1.37 14.45 2.87
CA ARG A 24 1.50 13.63 1.65
C ARG A 24 1.54 12.15 2.00
N LEU A 25 0.69 11.37 1.37
CA LEU A 25 0.66 9.91 1.46
C LEU A 25 0.89 9.30 0.06
N THR A 26 1.74 8.29 0.00
CA THR A 26 1.95 7.46 -1.20
C THR A 26 1.37 6.09 -0.95
N ILE A 27 0.39 5.71 -1.77
CA ILE A 27 -0.32 4.44 -1.70
C ILE A 27 0.30 3.50 -2.72
N ASN A 28 0.93 2.44 -2.23
CA ASN A 28 1.52 1.37 -3.01
C ASN A 28 0.63 0.13 -2.91
N ILE A 29 0.04 -0.29 -4.03
CA ILE A 29 -0.75 -1.52 -4.13
C ILE A 29 -0.04 -2.43 -5.12
N VAL A 30 0.63 -3.46 -4.61
CA VAL A 30 1.55 -4.28 -5.39
C VAL A 30 1.31 -5.77 -5.16
N ARG A 31 1.72 -6.61 -6.11
CA ARG A 31 1.77 -8.06 -5.92
C ARG A 31 2.96 -8.66 -6.62
N LEU A 32 3.41 -9.82 -6.15
CA LEU A 32 4.33 -10.64 -6.92
C LEU A 32 3.57 -11.34 -8.06
N ALA A 33 4.18 -11.46 -9.24
CA ALA A 33 3.57 -12.12 -10.41
C ALA A 33 3.21 -13.59 -10.12
N THR A 34 3.93 -14.22 -9.19
CA THR A 34 3.71 -15.58 -8.70
C THR A 34 2.57 -15.69 -7.68
N GLU A 35 2.07 -14.58 -7.16
CA GLU A 35 1.03 -14.52 -6.14
C GLU A 35 -0.28 -13.93 -6.69
N ARG A 36 -1.39 -14.32 -6.07
CA ARG A 36 -2.72 -13.79 -6.40
C ARG A 36 -3.13 -12.61 -5.53
N GLY A 37 -2.59 -12.54 -4.31
CA GLY A 37 -2.93 -11.50 -3.34
C GLY A 37 -2.17 -10.21 -3.59
N TRP A 38 -2.78 -9.09 -3.18
CA TRP A 38 -2.22 -7.75 -3.26
C TRP A 38 -1.78 -7.27 -1.89
N SER A 39 -0.59 -6.72 -1.80
CA SER A 39 -0.11 -6.00 -0.63
C SER A 39 -0.51 -4.53 -0.74
N LEU A 40 -0.81 -3.94 0.41
CA LEU A 40 -1.01 -2.51 0.56
C LEU A 40 0.06 -1.95 1.48
N GLU A 41 0.74 -0.92 1.00
CA GLU A 41 1.63 -0.09 1.79
C GLU A 41 1.24 1.38 1.61
N VAL A 42 1.19 2.11 2.70
CA VAL A 42 1.01 3.56 2.70
C VAL A 42 2.23 4.21 3.34
N VAL A 43 2.92 5.05 2.60
CA VAL A 43 4.12 5.75 3.04
C VAL A 43 3.83 7.24 3.17
N ASN A 44 4.12 7.83 4.34
CA ASN A 44 3.98 9.27 4.52
C ASN A 44 5.21 10.04 4.01
N GLU A 45 5.16 11.38 4.06
CA GLU A 45 6.24 12.24 3.59
C GLU A 45 7.57 12.11 4.36
N HIS A 46 7.54 11.54 5.57
CA HIS A 46 8.73 11.25 6.38
C HIS A 46 9.31 9.86 6.10
N GLY A 47 8.71 9.10 5.18
CA GLY A 47 9.12 7.72 4.90
C GLY A 47 8.61 6.70 5.91
N THR A 48 7.69 7.06 6.81
CA THR A 48 7.02 6.09 7.68
C THR A 48 6.09 5.23 6.83
N SER A 49 6.31 3.92 6.87
CA SER A 49 5.52 2.93 6.13
C SER A 49 4.50 2.27 7.05
N THR A 50 3.25 2.24 6.61
CA THR A 50 2.15 1.45 7.19
C THR A 50 1.82 0.33 6.23
N VAL A 51 2.05 -0.90 6.63
CA VAL A 51 1.82 -2.10 5.81
C VAL A 51 0.74 -2.94 6.46
N TRP A 52 -0.17 -3.48 5.66
CA TRP A 52 -1.18 -4.41 6.13
C TRP A 52 -0.61 -5.83 6.16
N ASP A 53 -0.81 -6.55 7.27
CA ASP A 53 -0.25 -7.90 7.45
C ASP A 53 -0.83 -8.94 6.47
N ASN A 54 -2.09 -8.75 6.06
CA ASN A 54 -2.80 -9.68 5.18
C ASN A 54 -2.84 -9.18 3.74
N LEU A 55 -2.70 -10.10 2.80
CA LEU A 55 -2.92 -9.83 1.39
C LEU A 55 -4.40 -9.69 1.06
N PHE A 56 -4.70 -8.78 0.12
CA PHE A 56 -6.04 -8.53 -0.39
C PHE A 56 -6.32 -9.37 -1.65
N PRO A 57 -7.55 -9.87 -1.87
CA PRO A 57 -7.90 -10.62 -3.07
C PRO A 57 -7.80 -9.81 -4.37
N THR A 58 -8.07 -8.49 -4.29
CA THR A 58 -7.99 -7.57 -5.42
C THR A 58 -7.29 -6.28 -5.01
N ASP A 59 -6.75 -5.56 -6.00
CA ASP A 59 -6.19 -4.22 -5.80
C ASP A 59 -7.24 -3.21 -5.33
N ARG A 60 -8.50 -3.40 -5.72
CA ARG A 60 -9.64 -2.61 -5.23
C ARG A 60 -9.96 -2.85 -3.76
N ASP A 61 -9.82 -4.09 -3.28
CA ASP A 61 -10.02 -4.40 -1.85
C ASP A 61 -8.91 -3.75 -1.01
N ALA A 62 -7.67 -3.79 -1.49
CA ALA A 62 -6.56 -3.04 -0.89
C ALA A 62 -6.88 -1.54 -0.85
N ASP A 63 -7.28 -0.97 -1.99
CA ASP A 63 -7.66 0.45 -2.06
C ASP A 63 -8.80 0.83 -1.11
N ALA A 64 -9.80 -0.04 -0.99
CA ALA A 64 -10.92 0.15 -0.07
C ALA A 64 -10.47 0.16 1.39
N ALA A 65 -9.54 -0.72 1.78
CA ALA A 65 -8.99 -0.75 3.13
C ALA A 65 -8.24 0.55 3.48
N PHE A 66 -7.45 1.08 2.54
CA PHE A 66 -6.83 2.41 2.71
C PHE A 66 -7.88 3.50 2.94
N ARG A 67 -8.92 3.56 2.09
CA ARG A 67 -9.98 4.57 2.19
C ARG A 67 -10.77 4.46 3.48
N ASP A 68 -10.99 3.24 3.97
CA ASP A 68 -11.73 2.96 5.19
C ASP A 68 -10.99 3.50 6.42
N VAL A 69 -9.69 3.20 6.56
CA VAL A 69 -8.84 3.76 7.62
C VAL A 69 -8.79 5.28 7.51
N LEU A 70 -8.59 5.81 6.30
CA LEU A 70 -8.56 7.26 6.07
C LEU A 70 -9.88 7.94 6.46
N ALA A 71 -11.02 7.29 6.26
CA ALA A 71 -12.33 7.83 6.62
C ALA A 71 -12.62 7.74 8.12
N GLN A 72 -12.16 6.68 8.80
CA GLN A 72 -12.42 6.44 10.22
C GLN A 72 -11.43 7.15 11.14
N GLU A 73 -10.15 7.13 10.79
CA GLU A 73 -9.04 7.58 11.64
C GLU A 73 -8.33 8.82 11.06
N GLY A 74 -8.60 9.17 9.81
CA GLY A 74 -7.95 10.31 9.15
C GLY A 74 -6.50 10.04 8.76
N VAL A 75 -5.79 11.11 8.39
CA VAL A 75 -4.36 11.02 8.01
C VAL A 75 -3.46 10.68 9.20
N GLU A 76 -3.95 10.89 10.43
CA GLU A 76 -3.21 10.65 11.68
C GLU A 76 -2.83 9.17 11.85
N ALA A 77 -3.63 8.25 11.30
CA ALA A 77 -3.32 6.82 11.28
C ALA A 77 -2.00 6.48 10.56
N PHE A 78 -1.51 7.36 9.69
CA PHE A 78 -0.33 7.14 8.84
C PHE A 78 0.88 7.98 9.25
N LEU A 79 0.82 8.73 10.36
CA LEU A 79 1.93 9.58 10.80
C LEU A 79 3.02 8.84 11.60
N GLY A 80 2.79 7.56 11.92
CA GLY A 80 3.65 6.77 12.80
C GLY A 80 3.19 6.84 14.25
N LYS A 81 3.32 5.72 14.96
CA LYS A 81 3.21 5.68 16.43
C LYS A 81 4.52 6.09 17.08
#